data_AF-A0A8C7P4A4-F1
#
_entry.id   AF-A0A8C7P4A4-F1
#
_cell.length_a   1.000
_cell.length_b   1.000
_cell.length_c   1.000
_cell.angle_alpha   90.00
_cell.angle_beta   90.00
_cell.angle_gamma   90.00
#
_symmetry.space_group_name_H-M   'P 1'
#
loop_
_entity.id
_entity.type
_entity.pdbx_description
1 polymer ?
#
loop_
_entity_poly.entity_id
_entity_poly.type
_entity_poly.pdbx_seq_one_letter_code
_entity_poly.pdbx_strand_id
1 'polypeptide(L)'
;DSLKRSDQLTKGMVSILSSLEGRLEHLENSVIPMHDSTQNLLQLKGTTQKTLFYLDDAISHYQAVRDTDKVIIQGPTGRLSDYLACVHRLKKAEEYFQQEDPDGPELNMLVQLIPQTRLQDIISISTWLIGKVVVLPISTWLIL
;
A
#
# COMPACT_ATOMS: atom_id res chain seq x y z
N ASP A 1 -68.06 -40.34 -20.78
CA ASP A 1 -67.64 -38.95 -20.44
C ASP A 1 -66.47 -38.81 -19.46
N SER A 2 -66.33 -39.66 -18.43
CA SER A 2 -65.26 -39.53 -17.41
C SER A 2 -63.84 -39.63 -17.98
N LEU A 3 -63.57 -40.60 -18.85
CA LEU A 3 -62.27 -40.76 -19.53
C LEU A 3 -61.89 -39.53 -20.35
N LYS A 4 -62.87 -38.91 -21.03
CA LYS A 4 -62.64 -37.72 -21.87
C LYS A 4 -62.28 -36.50 -21.03
N ARG A 5 -62.91 -36.33 -19.85
CA ARG A 5 -62.53 -35.29 -18.87
C ARG A 5 -61.14 -35.53 -18.28
N SER A 6 -60.81 -36.77 -17.96
CA SER A 6 -59.50 -37.14 -17.42
C SER A 6 -58.37 -36.92 -18.43
N ASP A 7 -58.61 -37.24 -19.71
CA ASP A 7 -57.68 -36.95 -20.82
C ASP A 7 -57.48 -35.43 -21.01
N GLN A 8 -58.56 -34.65 -20.95
CA GLN A 8 -58.50 -33.18 -21.04
C GLN A 8 -57.67 -32.57 -19.89
N LEU A 9 -57.87 -33.04 -18.66
CA LEU A 9 -57.10 -32.60 -17.48
C LEU A 9 -55.62 -32.97 -17.62
N THR A 10 -55.33 -34.18 -18.08
CA THR A 10 -53.96 -34.65 -18.30
C THR A 10 -53.24 -33.80 -19.34
N LYS A 11 -53.91 -33.48 -20.46
CA LYS A 11 -53.38 -32.57 -21.49
C LYS A 11 -53.13 -31.16 -20.95
N GLY A 12 -54.04 -30.66 -20.12
CA GLY A 12 -53.85 -29.38 -19.43
C GLY A 12 -52.63 -29.39 -18.51
N MET A 13 -52.44 -30.46 -17.75
CA MET A 13 -51.29 -30.62 -16.86
C MET A 13 -49.98 -30.70 -17.64
N VAL A 14 -49.93 -31.49 -18.73
CA VAL A 14 -48.76 -31.58 -19.61
C VAL A 14 -48.43 -30.23 -20.24
N SER A 15 -49.43 -29.46 -20.65
CA SER A 15 -49.23 -28.10 -21.19
C SER A 15 -48.63 -27.14 -20.15
N ILE A 16 -49.08 -27.22 -18.90
CA ILE A 16 -48.55 -26.39 -17.81
C ILE A 16 -47.10 -26.78 -17.51
N LEU A 17 -46.82 -28.08 -17.39
CA LEU A 17 -45.47 -28.58 -17.13
C LEU A 17 -44.49 -28.18 -18.25
N SER A 18 -44.90 -28.32 -19.52
CA SER A 18 -44.09 -27.89 -20.66
C SER A 18 -43.81 -26.38 -20.63
N SER A 19 -44.78 -25.57 -20.21
CA SER A 19 -44.59 -24.12 -20.05
C SER A 19 -43.64 -23.78 -18.90
N LEU A 20 -43.71 -24.51 -17.79
CA LEU A 20 -42.80 -24.33 -16.66
C LEU A 20 -41.37 -24.73 -17.03
N GLU A 21 -41.20 -25.84 -17.75
CA GLU A 21 -39.91 -26.31 -18.24
C GLU A 21 -39.25 -25.27 -19.15
N GLY A 22 -39.98 -24.76 -20.15
CA GLY A 22 -39.44 -23.69 -21.02
C GLY A 22 -39.11 -22.39 -20.28
N ARG A 23 -39.86 -22.06 -19.22
CA ARG A 23 -39.55 -20.89 -18.37
C ARG A 23 -38.33 -21.12 -17.48
N LEU A 24 -38.15 -22.33 -16.97
CA LEU A 24 -36.97 -22.73 -16.19
C LEU A 24 -35.73 -22.71 -17.07
N GLU A 25 -35.81 -23.27 -18.26
CA GLU A 25 -34.72 -23.24 -19.26
C GLU A 25 -34.35 -21.79 -19.61
N HIS A 26 -35.34 -20.92 -19.88
CA HIS A 26 -35.06 -19.51 -20.16
C HIS A 26 -34.45 -18.77 -18.96
N LEU A 27 -34.91 -19.09 -17.74
CA LEU A 27 -34.38 -18.50 -16.52
C LEU A 27 -32.93 -18.95 -16.29
N GLU A 28 -32.62 -20.23 -16.46
CA GLU A 28 -31.28 -20.78 -16.32
C GLU A 28 -30.31 -20.12 -17.31
N ASN A 29 -30.71 -20.05 -18.58
CA ASN A 29 -29.95 -19.39 -19.64
C ASN A 29 -29.73 -17.89 -19.43
N SER A 30 -30.50 -17.25 -18.53
CA SER A 30 -30.35 -15.85 -18.17
C SER A 30 -29.56 -15.66 -16.87
N VAL A 31 -29.81 -16.51 -15.87
CA VAL A 31 -29.23 -16.41 -14.53
C VAL A 31 -27.75 -16.82 -14.51
N ILE A 32 -27.38 -17.90 -15.21
CA ILE A 32 -25.98 -18.36 -15.26
C ILE A 32 -25.05 -17.28 -15.83
N PRO A 33 -25.28 -16.71 -17.03
CA PRO A 33 -24.38 -15.69 -17.57
C PRO A 33 -24.39 -14.40 -16.74
N MET A 34 -25.50 -14.07 -16.08
CA MET A 34 -25.57 -12.93 -15.16
C MET A 34 -24.72 -13.17 -13.90
N HIS A 35 -24.72 -14.39 -13.36
CA HIS A 35 -23.87 -14.77 -12.24
C HIS A 35 -22.39 -14.67 -12.60
N ASP A 36 -21.99 -15.21 -13.76
CA ASP A 36 -20.61 -15.15 -14.25
C ASP A 36 -20.16 -13.70 -14.48
N SER A 37 -21.02 -12.88 -15.11
CA SER A 37 -20.76 -11.46 -15.29
C SER A 37 -20.57 -10.73 -13.96
N THR A 38 -21.38 -11.08 -12.94
CA THR A 38 -21.26 -10.52 -11.59
C THR A 38 -19.95 -10.93 -10.92
N GLN A 39 -19.55 -12.20 -11.03
CA GLN A 39 -18.26 -12.69 -10.51
C GLN A 39 -17.09 -11.95 -11.14
N ASN A 40 -17.08 -11.77 -12.46
CA ASN A 40 -16.04 -11.03 -13.17
C ASN A 40 -15.95 -9.58 -12.69
N LEU A 41 -17.08 -8.90 -12.48
CA LEU A 41 -17.11 -7.55 -11.94
C LEU A 41 -16.56 -7.48 -10.50
N LEU A 42 -16.85 -8.47 -9.66
CA LEU A 42 -16.31 -8.54 -8.30
C LEU A 42 -14.79 -8.76 -8.30
N GLN A 43 -14.29 -9.63 -9.18
CA GLN A 43 -12.85 -9.84 -9.35
C GLN A 43 -12.16 -8.57 -9.86
N LEU A 44 -12.72 -7.91 -10.88
CA LEU A 44 -12.21 -6.65 -11.42
C LEU A 44 -12.16 -5.57 -10.34
N LYS A 45 -13.24 -5.40 -9.56
CA LYS A 45 -13.25 -4.49 -8.41
C LYS A 45 -12.12 -4.82 -7.42
N GLY A 46 -11.92 -6.10 -7.13
CA GLY A 46 -10.85 -6.56 -6.24
C GLY A 46 -9.46 -6.20 -6.75
N THR A 47 -9.19 -6.44 -8.03
CA THR A 47 -7.93 -6.07 -8.68
C THR A 47 -7.71 -4.57 -8.67
N THR A 48 -8.72 -3.78 -9.05
CA THR A 48 -8.64 -2.30 -9.03
C THR A 48 -8.35 -1.77 -7.63
N GLN A 49 -8.98 -2.33 -6.60
CA GLN A 49 -8.71 -1.92 -5.21
C GLN A 49 -7.28 -2.23 -4.77
N LYS A 50 -6.74 -3.39 -5.19
CA LYS A 50 -5.34 -3.74 -4.94
C LYS A 50 -4.38 -2.79 -5.65
N THR A 51 -4.62 -2.49 -6.92
CA THR A 51 -3.81 -1.51 -7.67
C THR A 51 -3.85 -0.14 -7.01
N LEU A 52 -5.03 0.32 -6.58
CA LEU A 52 -5.16 1.60 -5.87
C LEU A 52 -4.38 1.59 -4.55
N PHE A 53 -4.43 0.50 -3.79
CA PHE A 53 -3.64 0.35 -2.58
C PHE A 53 -2.14 0.44 -2.85
N TYR A 54 -1.62 -0.28 -3.85
CA TYR A 54 -0.21 -0.20 -4.21
C TYR A 54 0.21 1.20 -4.69
N LEU A 55 -0.67 1.90 -5.42
CA LEU A 55 -0.41 3.28 -5.84
C LEU A 55 -0.39 4.24 -4.64
N ASP A 56 -1.31 4.09 -3.68
CA ASP A 56 -1.33 4.90 -2.47
C ASP A 56 -0.09 4.65 -1.58
N ASP A 57 0.33 3.39 -1.48
CA ASP A 57 1.56 2.99 -0.78
C ASP A 57 2.81 3.58 -1.45
N ALA A 58 2.90 3.49 -2.78
CA ALA A 58 3.97 4.14 -3.54
C ALA A 58 3.98 5.66 -3.34
N ILE A 59 2.83 6.33 -3.46
CA ILE A 59 2.70 7.78 -3.23
C ILE A 59 3.15 8.15 -1.82
N SER A 60 2.77 7.36 -0.80
CA SER A 60 3.20 7.56 0.59
C SER A 60 4.72 7.49 0.73
N HIS A 61 5.37 6.52 0.08
CA HIS A 61 6.83 6.43 0.04
C HIS A 61 7.48 7.63 -0.68
N TYR A 62 6.93 8.08 -1.81
CA TYR A 62 7.41 9.29 -2.50
C TYR A 62 7.23 10.57 -1.67
N GLN A 63 6.10 10.71 -0.97
CA GLN A 63 5.85 11.82 -0.07
C GLN A 63 6.81 11.80 1.11
N ALA A 64 7.10 10.62 1.67
CA ALA A 64 8.12 10.48 2.70
C ALA A 64 9.47 11.01 2.18
N VAL A 65 9.97 10.57 1.03
CA VAL A 65 11.23 11.07 0.45
C VAL A 65 11.22 12.60 0.31
N ARG A 66 10.12 13.19 -0.20
CA ARG A 66 10.00 14.64 -0.41
C ARG A 66 9.90 15.45 0.88
N ASP A 67 9.22 14.93 1.90
CA ASP A 67 9.09 15.59 3.20
C ASP A 67 10.36 15.43 4.06
N THR A 68 11.13 14.36 3.81
CA THR A 68 12.41 14.14 4.51
C THR A 68 13.51 15.09 4.04
N ASP A 69 13.45 15.57 2.80
CA ASP A 69 14.41 16.54 2.25
C ASP A 69 14.49 17.82 3.11
N LYS A 70 13.34 18.32 3.58
CA LYS A 70 13.28 19.51 4.45
C LYS A 70 13.86 19.30 5.84
N VAL A 71 13.64 18.13 6.43
CA VAL A 71 14.14 17.79 7.78
C VAL A 71 15.63 17.47 7.74
N ILE A 72 16.09 16.82 6.68
CA ILE A 72 17.51 16.53 6.45
C ILE A 72 18.32 17.80 6.23
N ILE A 73 17.82 18.72 5.41
CA ILE A 73 18.48 20.02 5.17
C ILE A 73 18.57 20.86 6.46
N GLN A 74 17.60 20.76 7.37
CA GLN A 74 17.62 21.48 8.65
C GLN A 74 18.62 20.92 9.67
N GLY A 75 19.13 19.70 9.45
CA GLY A 75 20.03 19.01 10.37
C GLY A 75 19.41 18.66 11.72
N PRO A 76 20.15 18.01 12.63
CA PRO A 76 19.63 17.47 13.89
C PRO A 76 19.29 18.54 14.97
N THR A 77 19.17 19.81 14.60
CA THR A 77 19.08 20.93 15.54
C THR A 77 17.76 20.91 16.31
N GLY A 78 17.81 20.47 17.57
CA GLY A 78 16.70 20.54 18.53
C GLY A 78 15.67 19.41 18.49
N ARG A 79 15.64 18.56 17.43
CA ARG A 79 14.70 17.43 17.30
C ARG A 79 15.37 16.16 16.76
N LEU A 80 16.40 15.71 17.46
CA LEU A 80 17.20 14.54 17.10
C LEU A 80 16.35 13.26 16.95
N SER A 81 15.28 13.09 17.73
CA SER A 81 14.36 11.94 17.62
C SER A 81 13.65 11.88 16.27
N ASP A 82 13.17 13.03 15.79
CA ASP A 82 12.39 13.12 14.56
C ASP A 82 13.29 12.96 13.34
N TYR A 83 14.52 13.50 13.44
CA TYR A 83 15.58 13.32 12.47
C TYR A 83 16.01 11.84 12.36
N LEU A 84 16.24 11.15 13.48
CA LEU A 84 16.59 9.72 13.48
C LEU A 84 15.46 8.84 12.93
N ALA A 85 14.19 9.17 13.23
CA ALA A 85 13.03 8.47 12.67
C ALA A 85 12.94 8.65 11.15
N CYS A 86 13.24 9.86 10.66
CA CYS A 86 13.34 10.18 9.24
C CYS A 86 14.44 9.38 8.53
N VAL A 87 15.65 9.34 9.10
CA VAL A 87 16.78 8.55 8.58
C VAL A 87 16.45 7.06 8.56
N HIS A 88 15.79 6.54 9.60
CA HIS A 88 15.37 5.14 9.64
C HIS A 88 14.37 4.80 8.52
N ARG A 89 13.41 5.69 8.24
CA ARG A 89 12.45 5.52 7.15
C ARG A 89 13.12 5.54 5.78
N LEU A 90 14.09 6.43 5.56
CA LEU A 90 14.86 6.48 4.31
C LEU A 90 15.68 5.22 4.09
N LYS A 91 16.31 4.70 5.14
CA LYS A 91 17.05 3.44 5.05
C LYS A 91 16.15 2.27 4.66
N LYS A 92 14.94 2.21 5.23
CA LYS A 92 13.96 1.18 4.87
C LYS A 92 13.48 1.31 3.43
N ALA A 93 13.33 2.55 2.93
CA ALA A 93 12.99 2.80 1.54
C ALA A 93 14.13 2.40 0.59
N GLU A 94 15.39 2.69 0.94
CA GLU A 94 16.58 2.24 0.20
C GLU A 94 16.62 0.71 0.08
N GLU A 95 16.42 -0.01 1.19
CA GLU A 95 16.38 -1.48 1.21
C GLU A 95 15.26 -2.05 0.32
N TYR A 96 14.12 -1.36 0.22
CA TYR A 96 13.00 -1.74 -0.64
C TYR A 96 13.31 -1.50 -2.12
N PHE A 97 13.80 -0.31 -2.49
CA PHE A 97 14.13 0.02 -3.88
C PHE A 97 15.29 -0.83 -4.42
N GLN A 98 16.26 -1.20 -3.58
CA GLN A 98 17.32 -2.14 -3.97
C GLN A 98 16.81 -3.55 -4.31
N GLN A 99 15.67 -3.98 -3.77
CA GLN A 99 15.09 -5.30 -4.03
C GLN A 99 14.12 -5.29 -5.21
N GLU A 100 13.32 -4.24 -5.37
CA GLU A 100 12.24 -4.17 -6.35
C GLU A 100 12.64 -3.43 -7.66
N ASP A 101 13.48 -2.39 -7.60
CA ASP A 101 13.90 -1.61 -8.77
C ASP A 101 15.31 -0.96 -8.59
N PRO A 102 16.39 -1.73 -8.84
CA PRO A 102 17.75 -1.30 -8.55
C PRO A 102 18.33 -0.23 -9.50
N ASP A 103 17.70 0.02 -10.66
CA ASP A 103 18.13 1.04 -11.62
C ASP A 103 17.19 2.28 -11.64
N GLY A 104 16.21 2.32 -10.72
CA GLY A 104 15.25 3.40 -10.61
C GLY A 104 15.90 4.75 -10.24
N PRO A 105 15.43 5.87 -10.82
CA PRO A 105 15.93 7.21 -10.50
C PRO A 105 15.76 7.57 -9.01
N GLU A 106 14.82 6.94 -8.31
CA GLU A 106 14.53 7.08 -6.90
C GLU A 106 15.65 6.54 -6.02
N LEU A 107 16.22 5.38 -6.36
CA LEU A 107 17.35 4.81 -5.63
C LEU A 107 18.58 5.71 -5.78
N ASN A 108 18.82 6.24 -6.98
CA ASN A 108 19.94 7.17 -7.23
C ASN A 108 19.78 8.47 -6.41
N MET A 109 18.55 8.99 -6.28
CA MET A 109 18.27 10.15 -5.42
C MET A 109 18.50 9.84 -3.94
N LEU A 110 18.07 8.67 -3.45
CA LEU A 110 18.31 8.23 -2.07
C LEU A 110 19.81 8.02 -1.77
N VAL A 111 20.53 7.36 -2.67
CA VAL A 111 21.98 7.12 -2.57
C VAL A 111 22.77 8.43 -2.57
N GLN A 112 22.25 9.52 -3.15
CA GLN A 112 22.89 10.84 -3.07
C GLN A 112 22.58 11.58 -1.76
N LEU A 113 21.37 11.43 -1.20
CA LEU A 113 20.93 12.10 0.03
C LEU A 113 21.49 11.45 1.32
N ILE A 114 21.64 10.12 1.34
CA ILE A 114 22.14 9.36 2.51
C ILE A 114 23.61 9.66 2.89
N PRO A 115 24.56 9.84 1.96
CA PRO A 115 25.92 10.27 2.32
C PRO A 115 25.96 11.72 2.81
N GLN A 116 25.06 12.59 2.35
CA GLN A 116 24.94 13.96 2.87
C GLN A 116 24.48 13.99 4.34
N THR A 117 23.56 13.11 4.75
CA THR A 117 23.16 12.99 6.17
C THR A 117 24.30 12.44 7.04
N ARG A 118 25.02 11.41 6.57
CA ARG A 118 26.14 10.79 7.29
C ARG A 118 27.25 11.77 7.67
N LEU A 119 27.65 12.68 6.78
CA LEU A 119 28.70 13.66 7.06
C LEU A 119 28.20 14.78 7.99
N GLN A 120 26.97 15.27 7.80
CA GLN A 120 26.35 16.27 8.68
C GLN A 120 26.11 15.72 10.11
N ASP A 121 25.83 14.43 10.24
CA ASP A 121 25.68 13.74 11.52
C ASP A 121 27.02 13.65 12.26
N ILE A 122 28.09 13.22 11.58
CA ILE A 122 29.42 13.13 12.18
C ILE A 122 29.92 14.53 12.59
N ILE A 123 29.69 15.56 11.77
CA ILE A 123 30.08 16.95 12.08
C ILE A 123 29.22 17.51 13.24
N SER A 124 27.91 17.29 13.25
CA SER A 124 27.03 17.76 14.33
C SER A 124 27.31 17.04 15.65
N ILE A 125 27.51 15.72 15.62
CA ILE A 125 27.83 14.91 16.80
C ILE A 125 29.22 15.29 17.34
N SER A 126 30.23 15.46 16.47
CA SER A 126 31.55 15.91 16.91
C SER A 126 31.54 17.33 17.46
N THR A 127 30.83 18.27 16.83
CA THR A 127 30.67 19.64 17.33
C THR A 127 29.94 19.67 18.68
N TRP A 128 28.92 18.84 18.87
CA TRP A 128 28.21 18.70 20.14
C TRP A 128 29.09 18.07 21.23
N LEU A 129 29.86 17.03 20.91
CA LEU A 129 30.81 16.41 21.84
C LEU A 129 31.92 17.38 22.24
N ILE A 130 32.47 18.14 21.30
CA ILE A 130 33.49 19.16 21.58
C ILE A 130 32.90 20.29 22.43
N GLY A 131 31.69 20.77 22.12
CA GLY A 131 31.00 21.77 22.94
C GLY A 131 30.73 21.28 24.37
N LYS A 132 30.40 19.99 24.54
CA LYS A 132 30.17 19.38 25.86
C LYS A 132 31.46 19.17 26.66
N VAL A 133 32.58 18.90 25.99
CA VAL A 133 33.92 18.77 26.61
C VAL A 133 34.50 20.15 27.00
N VAL A 134 34.30 21.18 26.17
CA VAL A 134 34.79 22.55 26.44
C VAL A 134 33.97 23.27 27.55
N VAL A 135 32.71 22.87 27.76
CA VAL A 135 31.82 23.45 28.79
C VAL A 135 32.00 22.82 30.18
N LEU A 136 32.78 21.73 30.32
CA LEU A 136 33.20 21.28 31.64
C LEU A 136 34.28 22.25 32.17
N PRO A 137 33.99 23.04 33.21
CA PRO A 137 34.90 24.07 33.67
C PRO A 137 36.20 23.41 34.17
N ILE A 138 37.33 23.99 33.79
CA ILE A 138 38.69 23.56 34.20
C ILE A 138 38.80 23.46 35.75
N SER A 139 37.91 24.12 36.48
CA SER A 139 37.79 24.02 37.95
C SER A 139 37.47 22.62 38.47
N THR A 140 36.90 21.71 37.66
CA THR A 140 36.66 20.33 38.09
C THR A 140 37.94 19.46 38.10
N TRP A 141 38.99 19.89 37.39
CA TRP A 141 40.26 19.15 37.28
C TRP A 141 41.36 19.66 38.22
N LEU A 142 41.10 20.70 39.01
CA LEU A 142 42.09 21.28 39.94
C LEU A 142 41.95 20.76 41.40
N ILE A 143 41.08 19.77 41.65
CA ILE A 143 40.82 19.24 43.02
C ILE A 143 41.11 17.72 43.10
N LEU A 144 41.89 17.14 42.18
CA LEU A 144 42.41 15.77 42.34
C LEU A 144 43.93 15.74 42.32
#